data_AF-C0GC78-F1
#
_entry.id   AF-C0GC78-F1
#
_cell.length_a   1.000
_cell.length_b   1.000
_cell.length_c   1.000
_cell.angle_alpha   90.00
_cell.angle_beta   90.00
_cell.angle_gamma   90.00
#
_symmetry.space_group_name_H-M   'P 1'
#
loop_
_entity.id
_entity.type
_entity.pdbx_description
1 polymer ?
#
loop_
_entity_poly.entity_id
_entity_poly.type
_entity_poly.pdbx_seq_one_letter_code
_entity_poly.pdbx_strand_id
1 'polypeptide(L)'
;MIHLITKDLLIQKKTFLVVFLYNFFMLIVFSNEAFQGFIYIMGGVIVTYMFLITASTNDEKNNSDILISSMPVLRSSIVTAKYIAVFVYMVIGLVMLYFTAILVNILPLPIAAPRSIIGSDIYFSAALVAFAATLYYPLYFRFGSAATRTLSIFLFLGFFFLPRIIVEQYMAGNLVFAVDIINSLSDVFNWLPGALAGVVVLTLYLVSMKISQGIYSAKDL
;
A
#
# COMPACT_ATOMS: atom_id res chain seq x y z
N MET A 1 -4.75 -7.40 20.64
CA MET A 1 -4.52 -6.77 19.31
C MET A 1 -3.49 -7.55 18.49
N ILE A 2 -2.27 -7.79 19.00
CA ILE A 2 -1.21 -8.54 18.28
C ILE A 2 -1.69 -9.93 17.82
N HIS A 3 -2.47 -10.64 18.64
CA HIS A 3 -2.99 -11.97 18.29
C HIS A 3 -3.91 -11.97 17.05
N LEU A 4 -4.68 -10.88 16.83
CA LEU A 4 -5.50 -10.75 15.62
C LEU A 4 -4.62 -10.58 14.38
N ILE A 5 -3.59 -9.72 14.47
CA ILE A 5 -2.65 -9.48 13.36
C ILE A 5 -1.90 -10.78 13.00
N THR A 6 -1.45 -11.54 14.01
CA THR A 6 -0.78 -12.82 13.77
C THR A 6 -1.70 -13.86 13.14
N LYS A 7 -2.98 -13.90 13.53
CA LYS A 7 -3.97 -14.79 12.92
C LYS A 7 -4.14 -14.44 11.44
N ASP A 8 -4.30 -13.16 11.10
CA ASP A 8 -4.49 -12.72 9.72
C ASP A 8 -3.28 -13.09 8.85
N LEU A 9 -2.07 -12.92 9.36
CA LEU A 9 -0.83 -13.34 8.69
C LEU A 9 -0.76 -14.85 8.47
N LEU A 10 -1.21 -15.66 9.45
CA LEU A 10 -1.22 -17.12 9.33
C LEU A 10 -2.21 -17.62 8.27
N ILE A 11 -3.34 -16.94 8.10
CA ILE A 11 -4.33 -17.24 7.05
C ILE A 11 -3.75 -16.90 5.66
N GLN A 12 -2.85 -15.92 5.60
CA GLN A 12 -2.26 -15.41 4.36
C GLN A 12 -1.03 -16.15 3.82
N LYS A 13 -0.66 -17.30 4.39
CA LYS A 13 0.54 -18.07 3.98
C LYS A 13 0.64 -18.32 2.47
N LYS A 14 -0.48 -18.56 1.77
CA LYS A 14 -0.49 -18.76 0.31
C LYS A 14 -0.19 -17.48 -0.48
N THR A 15 -0.55 -16.32 0.06
CA THR A 15 -0.31 -15.01 -0.55
C THR A 15 1.18 -14.66 -0.56
N PHE A 16 1.97 -15.14 0.41
CA PHE A 16 3.42 -14.92 0.43
C PHE A 16 4.12 -15.44 -0.84
N LEU A 17 3.70 -16.59 -1.38
CA LEU A 17 4.25 -17.12 -2.62
C LEU A 17 3.88 -16.24 -3.83
N VAL A 18 2.63 -15.79 -3.90
CA VAL A 18 2.15 -14.89 -4.96
C VAL A 18 2.91 -13.56 -4.92
N VAL A 19 3.09 -13.00 -3.72
CA VAL A 19 3.87 -11.78 -3.49
C VAL A 19 5.32 -11.95 -3.91
N PHE A 20 5.93 -13.10 -3.58
CA PHE A 20 7.31 -13.39 -3.99
C PHE A 20 7.46 -13.44 -5.51
N LEU A 21 6.55 -14.14 -6.21
CA LEU A 21 6.53 -14.19 -7.67
C LEU A 21 6.30 -12.79 -8.29
N TYR A 22 5.43 -11.99 -7.66
CA TYR A 22 5.12 -10.64 -8.12
C TYR A 22 6.29 -9.68 -7.95
N ASN A 23 7.05 -9.79 -6.87
CA ASN A 23 8.26 -9.00 -6.67
C ASN A 23 9.29 -9.26 -7.79
N PHE A 24 9.41 -10.51 -8.27
CA PHE A 24 10.25 -10.82 -9.43
C PHE A 24 9.77 -10.10 -10.70
N PHE A 25 8.45 -10.08 -10.93
CA PHE A 25 7.87 -9.32 -12.05
C PHE A 25 8.12 -7.81 -11.95
N MET A 26 8.05 -7.24 -10.74
CA MET A 26 8.34 -5.82 -10.51
C MET A 26 9.78 -5.45 -10.88
N LEU A 27 10.76 -6.32 -10.56
CA LEU A 27 12.15 -6.07 -10.94
C LEU A 27 12.35 -6.05 -12.47
N ILE A 28 11.56 -6.82 -13.22
CA ILE A 28 11.61 -6.83 -14.69
C ILE A 28 10.98 -5.56 -15.25
N VAL A 29 9.76 -5.21 -14.82
CA VAL A 29 9.01 -4.06 -15.35
C VAL A 29 9.75 -2.74 -15.11
N PHE A 30 10.38 -2.60 -13.95
CA PHE A 30 11.09 -1.40 -13.55
C PHE A 30 12.61 -1.47 -13.83
N SER A 31 13.07 -2.43 -14.64
CA SER A 31 14.47 -2.55 -15.06
C SER A 31 14.96 -1.32 -15.85
N ASN A 32 14.04 -0.57 -16.46
CA ASN A 32 14.34 0.67 -17.18
C ASN A 32 14.94 1.75 -16.25
N GLU A 33 16.08 2.33 -16.65
CA GLU A 33 16.84 3.32 -15.86
C GLU A 33 15.98 4.48 -15.34
N ALA A 34 14.99 4.93 -16.11
CA ALA A 34 14.11 6.03 -15.70
C ALA A 34 13.24 5.69 -14.47
N PHE A 35 12.96 4.42 -14.22
CA PHE A 35 12.04 3.97 -13.17
C PHE A 35 12.71 3.19 -12.03
N GLN A 36 14.01 2.93 -12.10
CA GLN A 36 14.74 2.18 -11.08
C GLN A 36 14.64 2.82 -9.68
N GLY A 37 14.54 4.15 -9.61
CA GLY A 37 14.36 4.88 -8.35
C GLY A 37 13.02 4.61 -7.65
N PHE A 38 12.00 4.14 -8.37
CA PHE A 38 10.65 3.92 -7.85
C PHE A 38 10.33 2.47 -7.50
N ILE A 39 11.24 1.53 -7.78
CA ILE A 39 11.05 0.08 -7.57
C ILE A 39 10.59 -0.22 -6.15
N TYR A 40 11.34 0.27 -5.16
CA TYR A 40 11.09 -0.03 -3.75
C TYR A 40 9.81 0.63 -3.24
N ILE A 41 9.54 1.86 -3.71
CA ILE A 41 8.34 2.62 -3.34
C ILE A 41 7.10 1.89 -3.86
N MET A 42 7.06 1.61 -5.16
CA MET A 42 5.91 0.96 -5.81
C MET A 42 5.78 -0.51 -5.41
N GLY A 43 6.90 -1.22 -5.26
CA GLY A 43 6.93 -2.59 -4.77
C GLY A 43 6.30 -2.71 -3.38
N GLY A 44 6.73 -1.87 -2.43
CA GLY A 44 6.16 -1.85 -1.08
C GLY A 44 4.66 -1.55 -1.08
N VAL A 45 4.21 -0.56 -1.86
CA VAL A 45 2.78 -0.20 -1.96
C VAL A 45 1.95 -1.34 -2.54
N ILE A 46 2.38 -1.94 -3.66
CA ILE A 46 1.60 -2.98 -4.34
C ILE A 46 1.53 -4.25 -3.50
N VAL A 47 2.63 -4.65 -2.87
CA VAL A 47 2.61 -5.83 -1.99
C VAL A 47 1.68 -5.61 -0.81
N THR A 48 1.74 -4.42 -0.19
CA THR A 48 0.82 -4.04 0.89
C THR A 48 -0.63 -4.11 0.43
N TYR A 49 -0.91 -3.62 -0.76
CA TYR A 49 -2.23 -3.62 -1.37
C TYR A 49 -2.75 -5.04 -1.68
N MET A 50 -1.89 -5.94 -2.18
CA MET A 50 -2.24 -7.36 -2.38
C MET A 50 -2.59 -8.06 -1.07
N PHE A 51 -1.80 -7.83 -0.01
CA PHE A 51 -2.10 -8.33 1.32
C PHE A 51 -3.40 -7.75 1.85
N LEU A 52 -3.64 -6.46 1.65
CA LEU A 52 -4.84 -5.79 2.14
C LEU A 52 -6.12 -6.33 1.48
N ILE A 53 -6.15 -6.54 0.15
CA ILE A 53 -7.30 -7.17 -0.54
C ILE A 53 -7.50 -8.62 -0.11
N THR A 54 -6.41 -9.36 0.02
CA THR A 54 -6.53 -10.78 0.35
C THR A 54 -7.05 -10.95 1.78
N ALA A 55 -6.64 -10.07 2.70
CA ALA A 55 -7.14 -10.04 4.06
C ALA A 55 -8.64 -9.71 4.09
N SER A 56 -9.07 -8.67 3.38
CA SER A 56 -10.48 -8.29 3.32
C SER A 56 -11.37 -9.37 2.70
N THR A 57 -10.88 -10.06 1.66
CA THR A 57 -11.62 -11.14 0.98
C THR A 57 -11.73 -12.38 1.86
N ASN A 58 -10.68 -12.72 2.60
CA ASN A 58 -10.69 -13.84 3.53
C ASN A 58 -11.62 -13.56 4.72
N ASP A 59 -11.72 -12.31 5.16
CA ASP A 59 -12.63 -11.93 6.23
C ASP A 59 -14.11 -12.08 5.84
N GLU A 60 -14.47 -11.70 4.61
CA GLU A 60 -15.83 -11.90 4.11
C GLU A 60 -16.14 -13.39 3.91
N LYS A 61 -15.22 -14.15 3.30
CA LYS A 61 -15.41 -15.59 3.04
C LYS A 61 -15.64 -16.39 4.33
N ASN A 62 -14.98 -16.00 5.41
CA ASN A 62 -15.05 -16.71 6.69
C ASN A 62 -16.06 -16.11 7.67
N ASN A 63 -16.84 -15.10 7.26
CA ASN A 63 -17.70 -14.31 8.16
C ASN A 63 -16.93 -13.87 9.42
N SER A 64 -15.67 -13.44 9.24
CA SER A 64 -14.78 -13.04 10.34
C SER A 64 -15.44 -11.96 11.21
N ASP A 65 -16.28 -11.11 10.64
CA ASP A 65 -17.01 -10.07 11.38
C ASP A 65 -17.92 -10.65 12.47
N ILE A 66 -18.61 -11.77 12.20
CA ILE A 66 -19.47 -12.44 13.19
C ILE A 66 -18.60 -13.13 14.25
N LEU A 67 -17.55 -13.83 13.82
CA LEU A 67 -16.64 -14.53 14.73
C LEU A 67 -15.91 -13.58 15.68
N ILE A 68 -15.47 -12.43 15.18
CA ILE A 68 -14.75 -11.43 15.97
C ILE A 68 -15.74 -10.67 16.88
N SER A 69 -16.98 -10.45 16.44
CA SER A 69 -18.02 -9.83 17.29
C SER A 69 -18.43 -10.68 18.48
N SER A 70 -18.28 -12.01 18.38
CA SER A 70 -18.49 -12.94 19.49
C SER A 70 -17.33 -13.01 20.48
N MET A 71 -16.19 -12.37 20.19
CA MET A 71 -15.07 -12.29 21.13
C MET A 71 -15.22 -11.04 22.03
N PRO A 72 -14.79 -11.09 23.30
CA PRO A 72 -14.83 -9.95 24.22
C PRO A 72 -13.72 -8.93 23.89
N VAL A 73 -13.76 -8.36 22.69
CA VAL A 73 -12.77 -7.40 22.16
C VAL A 73 -13.47 -6.10 21.80
N LEU A 74 -12.88 -4.98 22.20
CA LEU A 74 -13.37 -3.65 21.86
C LEU A 74 -13.39 -3.44 20.34
N ARG A 75 -14.53 -2.96 19.81
CA ARG A 75 -14.71 -2.67 18.38
C ARG A 75 -13.68 -1.67 17.83
N SER A 76 -13.31 -0.67 18.63
CA SER A 76 -12.24 0.29 18.29
C SER A 76 -10.87 -0.37 18.12
N SER A 77 -10.58 -1.43 18.90
CA SER A 77 -9.33 -2.19 18.82
C SER A 77 -9.25 -3.05 17.55
N ILE A 78 -10.39 -3.47 16.99
CA ILE A 78 -10.44 -4.21 15.71
C ILE A 78 -10.04 -3.28 14.56
N VAL A 79 -10.66 -2.09 14.49
CA VAL A 79 -10.34 -1.08 13.46
C VAL A 79 -8.88 -0.66 13.56
N THR A 80 -8.41 -0.36 14.77
CA THR A 80 -7.01 0.05 15.00
C THR A 80 -6.02 -1.05 14.63
N ALA A 81 -6.33 -2.32 14.91
CA ALA A 81 -5.51 -3.45 14.50
C ALA A 81 -5.40 -3.56 12.96
N LYS A 82 -6.50 -3.33 12.22
CA LYS A 82 -6.48 -3.33 10.75
C LYS A 82 -5.62 -2.20 10.18
N TYR A 83 -5.73 -1.00 10.74
CA TYR A 83 -4.91 0.15 10.35
C TYR A 83 -3.41 -0.13 10.60
N ILE A 84 -3.05 -0.67 11.78
CA ILE A 84 -1.66 -1.03 12.11
C ILE A 84 -1.13 -2.17 11.22
N ALA A 85 -1.97 -3.16 10.88
CA ALA A 85 -1.58 -4.31 10.06
C ALA A 85 -1.07 -3.89 8.67
N VAL A 86 -1.55 -2.78 8.12
CA VAL A 86 -1.07 -2.23 6.85
C VAL A 86 0.44 -1.98 6.87
N PHE A 87 0.96 -1.37 7.93
CA PHE A 87 2.39 -1.10 8.07
C PHE A 87 3.18 -2.40 8.26
N VAL A 88 2.60 -3.41 8.90
CA VAL A 88 3.21 -4.74 9.00
C VAL A 88 3.32 -5.39 7.61
N TYR A 89 2.26 -5.32 6.79
CA TYR A 89 2.28 -5.83 5.43
C TYR A 89 3.31 -5.10 4.55
N MET A 90 3.46 -3.79 4.73
CA MET A 90 4.49 -3.00 4.05
C MET A 90 5.90 -3.47 4.40
N VAL A 91 6.21 -3.62 5.69
CA VAL A 91 7.53 -4.09 6.14
C VAL A 91 7.82 -5.48 5.57
N ILE A 92 6.85 -6.39 5.64
CA ILE A 92 6.96 -7.73 5.05
C ILE A 92 7.25 -7.62 3.54
N GLY A 93 6.51 -6.78 2.82
CA GLY A 93 6.68 -6.61 1.39
C GLY A 93 8.05 -6.07 1.00
N LEU A 94 8.54 -5.05 1.71
CA LEU A 94 9.88 -4.51 1.48
C LEU A 94 10.98 -5.53 1.77
N VAL A 95 10.85 -6.30 2.85
CA VAL A 95 11.80 -7.37 3.18
C VAL A 95 11.80 -8.44 2.08
N MET A 96 10.62 -8.87 1.62
CA MET A 96 10.52 -9.84 0.52
C MET A 96 11.12 -9.32 -0.78
N LEU A 97 10.86 -8.05 -1.12
CA LEU A 97 11.42 -7.42 -2.31
C LEU A 97 12.95 -7.31 -2.21
N TYR A 98 13.49 -6.97 -1.05
CA TYR A 98 14.93 -6.97 -0.79
C TYR A 98 15.55 -8.37 -0.98
N PHE A 99 14.92 -9.42 -0.45
CA PHE A 99 15.36 -10.80 -0.68
C PHE A 99 15.33 -11.18 -2.17
N THR A 100 14.28 -10.80 -2.91
CA THR A 100 14.23 -11.05 -4.35
C THR A 100 15.31 -10.28 -5.13
N ALA A 101 15.64 -9.06 -4.72
CA ALA A 101 16.70 -8.27 -5.35
C ALA A 101 18.08 -8.90 -5.15
N ILE A 102 18.36 -9.45 -3.96
CA ILE A 102 19.60 -10.20 -3.70
C ILE A 102 19.67 -11.44 -4.60
N LEU A 103 18.59 -12.22 -4.69
CA LEU A 103 18.55 -13.43 -5.52
C LEU A 103 18.80 -13.13 -7.00
N VAL A 104 18.23 -12.03 -7.52
CA VAL A 104 18.45 -11.59 -8.90
C VAL A 104 19.89 -11.13 -9.14
N ASN A 105 20.57 -10.55 -8.15
CA ASN A 105 21.99 -10.19 -8.28
C ASN A 105 22.91 -11.42 -8.30
N ILE A 106 22.53 -12.51 -7.62
CA ILE A 106 23.33 -13.75 -7.56
C ILE A 106 23.12 -14.60 -8.82
N LEU A 107 21.90 -14.64 -9.36
CA LEU A 107 21.66 -15.29 -10.64
C LEU A 107 22.14 -14.37 -11.78
N PRO A 108 22.91 -14.86 -12.77
CA PRO A 108 23.32 -14.07 -13.94
C PRO A 108 22.15 -13.85 -14.90
N LEU A 109 21.10 -13.19 -14.43
CA LEU A 109 19.93 -12.81 -15.21
C LEU A 109 20.21 -11.48 -15.92
N PRO A 110 19.70 -11.28 -17.15
CA PRO A 110 19.81 -10.02 -17.89
C PRO A 110 18.83 -8.96 -17.35
N ILE A 111 18.80 -8.78 -16.03
CA ILE A 111 17.99 -7.79 -15.32
C ILE A 111 18.96 -6.79 -14.71
N ALA A 112 18.71 -5.49 -14.87
CA ALA A 112 19.55 -4.48 -14.27
C ALA A 112 19.59 -4.67 -12.74
N ALA A 113 20.80 -4.64 -12.17
CA ALA A 113 20.99 -4.77 -10.74
C ALA A 113 20.15 -3.69 -10.01
N PRO A 114 19.18 -4.09 -9.16
CA PRO A 114 18.38 -3.12 -8.45
C PRO A 114 19.27 -2.26 -7.55
N ARG A 115 19.02 -0.96 -7.52
CA ARG A 115 19.65 -0.03 -6.56
C ARG A 115 19.48 -0.53 -5.13
N SER A 116 20.35 -0.15 -4.19
CA SER A 116 20.11 -0.43 -2.75
C SER A 116 18.94 0.39 -2.20
N ILE A 117 18.21 -0.18 -1.23
CA ILE A 117 17.11 0.51 -0.56
C ILE A 117 17.63 1.72 0.23
N ILE A 118 17.02 2.90 0.02
CA ILE A 118 17.38 4.14 0.72
C ILE A 118 16.30 4.45 1.75
N GLY A 119 16.65 5.11 2.86
CA GLY A 119 15.68 5.51 3.90
C GLY A 119 14.52 6.37 3.37
N SER A 120 14.74 7.15 2.31
CA SER A 120 13.70 7.90 1.62
C SER A 120 12.65 6.98 0.97
N ASP A 121 13.03 5.82 0.44
CA ASP A 121 12.10 4.86 -0.17
C ASP A 121 11.12 4.32 0.87
N ILE A 122 11.61 4.04 2.08
CA ILE A 122 10.80 3.59 3.22
C ILE A 122 9.84 4.69 3.64
N TYR A 123 10.31 5.94 3.69
CA TYR A 123 9.45 7.08 4.02
C TYR A 123 8.32 7.28 3.00
N PHE A 124 8.64 7.34 1.71
CA PHE A 124 7.65 7.58 0.66
C PHE A 124 6.69 6.40 0.49
N SER A 125 7.17 5.17 0.62
CA SER A 125 6.28 4.00 0.64
C SER A 125 5.34 4.01 1.84
N ALA A 126 5.81 4.37 3.05
CA ALA A 126 4.95 4.50 4.22
C ALA A 126 3.89 5.58 4.05
N ALA A 127 4.25 6.74 3.48
CA ALA A 127 3.32 7.82 3.19
C ALA A 127 2.25 7.38 2.16
N LEU A 128 2.65 6.76 1.06
CA LEU A 128 1.70 6.27 0.05
C LEU A 128 0.78 5.18 0.58
N VAL A 129 1.32 4.25 1.37
CA VAL A 129 0.55 3.19 2.02
C VAL A 129 -0.46 3.77 3.01
N ALA A 130 -0.06 4.75 3.82
CA ALA A 130 -0.97 5.45 4.73
C ALA A 130 -2.07 6.20 3.97
N PHE A 131 -1.73 6.87 2.87
CA PHE A 131 -2.70 7.53 2.01
C PHE A 131 -3.70 6.53 1.39
N ALA A 132 -3.21 5.40 0.87
CA ALA A 132 -4.07 4.34 0.34
C ALA A 132 -5.01 3.76 1.40
N ALA A 133 -4.50 3.49 2.61
CA ALA A 133 -5.30 3.00 3.73
C ALA A 133 -6.36 4.02 4.19
N THR A 134 -6.03 5.31 4.14
CA THR A 134 -6.94 6.41 4.47
C THR A 134 -8.20 6.39 3.60
N LEU A 135 -8.03 6.11 2.31
CA LEU A 135 -9.15 5.99 1.35
C LEU A 135 -9.86 4.65 1.45
N TYR A 136 -9.10 3.56 1.61
CA TYR A 136 -9.64 2.20 1.55
C TYR A 136 -10.54 1.84 2.74
N TYR A 137 -10.06 2.04 3.97
CA TYR A 137 -10.74 1.48 5.15
C TYR A 137 -12.10 2.09 5.48
N PRO A 138 -12.32 3.41 5.39
CA PRO A 138 -13.65 3.98 5.65
C PRO A 138 -14.70 3.40 4.70
N LEU A 139 -14.31 3.17 3.44
CA LEU A 139 -15.18 2.59 2.42
C LEU A 139 -15.41 1.10 2.69
N TYR A 140 -14.37 0.37 3.10
CA TYR A 140 -14.48 -1.02 3.55
C TYR A 140 -15.50 -1.21 4.66
N PHE A 141 -15.42 -0.42 5.74
CA PHE A 141 -16.35 -0.56 6.86
C PHE A 141 -17.79 -0.13 6.50
N ARG A 142 -17.94 0.83 5.58
CA ARG A 142 -19.25 1.35 5.16
C ARG A 142 -19.96 0.42 4.18
N PHE A 143 -19.30 -0.01 3.11
CA PHE A 143 -19.92 -0.70 1.97
C PHE A 143 -19.57 -2.19 1.87
N GLY A 144 -18.68 -2.70 2.74
CA GLY A 144 -18.21 -4.08 2.68
C GLY A 144 -17.19 -4.32 1.55
N SER A 145 -16.69 -5.55 1.44
CA SER A 145 -15.59 -5.90 0.55
C SER A 145 -15.96 -5.94 -0.93
N ALA A 146 -17.22 -6.22 -1.28
CA ALA A 146 -17.65 -6.22 -2.69
C ALA A 146 -17.49 -4.85 -3.37
N ALA A 147 -18.00 -3.78 -2.77
CA ALA A 147 -17.84 -2.41 -3.28
C ALA A 147 -16.39 -1.94 -3.19
N THR A 148 -15.70 -2.34 -2.12
CA THR A 148 -14.31 -1.96 -1.88
C THR A 148 -13.37 -2.60 -2.91
N ARG A 149 -13.67 -3.80 -3.40
CA ARG A 149 -12.88 -4.46 -4.47
C ARG A 149 -12.82 -3.61 -5.73
N THR A 150 -13.95 -3.03 -6.16
CA THR A 150 -14.01 -2.16 -7.34
C THR A 150 -13.19 -0.90 -7.14
N LEU A 151 -13.32 -0.25 -5.98
CA LEU A 151 -12.49 0.90 -5.60
C LEU A 151 -11.01 0.58 -5.57
N SER A 152 -10.67 -0.63 -5.11
CA SER A 152 -9.29 -1.08 -5.06
C SER A 152 -8.70 -1.06 -6.48
N ILE A 153 -9.40 -1.61 -7.47
CA ILE A 153 -8.96 -1.62 -8.88
C ILE A 153 -8.69 -0.20 -9.37
N PHE A 154 -9.56 0.77 -9.05
CA PHE A 154 -9.34 2.17 -9.40
C PHE A 154 -8.13 2.78 -8.68
N LEU A 155 -7.92 2.46 -7.40
CA LEU A 155 -6.72 2.90 -6.66
C LEU A 155 -5.44 2.33 -7.28
N PHE A 156 -5.44 1.04 -7.62
CA PHE A 156 -4.30 0.37 -8.25
C PHE A 156 -3.99 0.96 -9.63
N LEU A 157 -5.01 1.13 -10.48
CA LEU A 157 -4.87 1.79 -11.78
C LEU A 157 -4.34 3.22 -11.61
N GLY A 158 -4.88 3.95 -10.63
CA GLY A 158 -4.44 5.30 -10.29
C GLY A 158 -2.95 5.35 -9.98
N PHE A 159 -2.47 4.55 -9.03
CA PHE A 159 -1.06 4.56 -8.63
C PHE A 159 -0.09 4.14 -9.74
N PHE A 160 -0.51 3.24 -10.63
CA PHE A 160 0.39 2.71 -11.68
C PHE A 160 0.35 3.53 -12.98
N PHE A 161 -0.83 3.97 -13.41
CA PHE A 161 -1.00 4.64 -14.71
C PHE A 161 -0.94 6.16 -14.62
N LEU A 162 -1.40 6.79 -13.53
CA LEU A 162 -1.39 8.26 -13.44
C LEU A 162 0.02 8.85 -13.53
N PRO A 163 1.05 8.34 -12.84
CA PRO A 163 2.39 8.91 -12.94
C PRO A 163 2.92 8.86 -14.38
N ARG A 164 2.69 7.75 -15.09
CA ARG A 164 3.11 7.58 -16.47
C ARG A 164 2.43 8.59 -17.41
N ILE A 165 1.11 8.73 -17.30
CA ILE A 165 0.33 9.68 -18.12
C ILE A 165 0.81 11.10 -17.87
N ILE A 166 1.03 11.49 -16.61
CA ILE A 166 1.49 12.84 -16.25
C ILE A 166 2.87 13.13 -16.87
N VAL A 167 3.81 12.19 -16.79
CA VAL A 167 5.16 12.34 -17.38
C VAL A 167 5.11 12.43 -18.90
N GLU A 168 4.29 11.59 -19.55
CA GLU A 168 4.13 11.61 -21.01
C GLU A 168 3.56 12.95 -21.50
N GLN A 169 2.56 13.49 -20.81
CA GLN A 169 1.97 14.78 -21.16
C GLN A 169 2.93 15.97 -20.90
N TYR A 170 3.79 15.86 -19.88
CA TYR A 170 4.85 16.84 -19.64
C TYR A 170 5.90 16.84 -20.75
N MET A 171 6.36 15.65 -21.17
CA MET A 171 7.30 15.53 -22.29
C MET A 171 6.70 15.99 -23.63
N ALA A 172 5.39 15.83 -23.80
CA ALA A 172 4.67 16.33 -24.97
C ALA A 172 4.45 17.86 -24.97
N GLY A 173 4.74 18.57 -23.87
CA GLY A 173 4.60 20.02 -23.76
C GLY A 173 3.17 20.56 -23.83
N ASN A 174 2.16 19.68 -23.78
CA ASN A 174 0.76 20.03 -24.08
C ASN A 174 -0.02 20.59 -22.88
N LEU A 175 0.44 20.36 -21.65
CA LEU A 175 -0.31 20.71 -20.44
C LEU A 175 0.54 21.53 -19.47
N VAL A 176 0.23 22.83 -19.34
CA VAL A 176 0.77 23.70 -18.28
C VAL A 176 0.54 23.07 -16.89
N PHE A 177 -0.61 22.42 -16.70
CA PHE A 177 -0.95 21.72 -15.47
C PHE A 177 -0.03 20.51 -15.17
N ALA A 178 0.50 19.83 -16.18
CA ALA A 178 1.43 18.71 -15.97
C ALA A 178 2.80 19.21 -15.50
N VAL A 179 3.23 20.37 -15.98
CA VAL A 179 4.47 21.05 -15.54
C VAL A 179 4.35 21.45 -14.06
N ASP A 180 3.25 22.08 -13.67
CA ASP A 180 3.02 22.50 -12.28
C ASP A 180 2.94 21.31 -11.32
N ILE A 181 2.29 20.22 -11.74
CA ILE A 181 2.22 18.98 -10.95
C ILE A 181 3.61 18.37 -10.77
N ILE A 182 4.41 18.28 -11.83
CA ILE A 182 5.74 17.66 -11.75
C ILE A 182 6.68 18.50 -10.90
N ASN A 183 6.64 19.83 -11.03
CA ASN A 183 7.43 20.73 -10.20
C ASN A 183 7.04 20.57 -8.72
N SER A 184 5.74 20.57 -8.42
CA SER A 184 5.22 20.34 -7.06
C SER A 184 5.61 18.96 -6.51
N LEU A 185 5.54 17.90 -7.32
CA LEU A 185 5.98 16.55 -6.92
C LEU A 185 7.48 16.50 -6.66
N SER A 186 8.29 17.14 -7.52
CA SER A 186 9.74 17.21 -7.37
C SER A 186 10.14 17.92 -6.07
N ASP A 187 9.40 18.96 -5.69
CA ASP A 187 9.59 19.66 -4.42
C ASP A 187 9.22 18.78 -3.22
N VAL A 188 8.18 17.95 -3.33
CA VAL A 188 7.79 16.97 -2.29
C VAL A 188 8.87 15.89 -2.09
N PHE A 189 9.69 15.60 -3.10
CA PHE A 189 10.84 14.71 -2.92
C PHE A 189 12.00 15.35 -2.14
N ASN A 190 11.98 16.68 -1.91
CA ASN A 190 12.91 17.35 -1.00
C ASN A 190 12.52 17.12 0.47
N TRP A 191 13.52 17.15 1.36
CA TRP A 191 13.32 16.82 2.78
C TRP A 191 12.26 17.68 3.49
N LEU A 192 12.28 19.00 3.28
CA LEU A 192 11.40 19.93 3.99
C LEU A 192 9.93 19.84 3.54
N PRO A 193 9.61 19.94 2.24
CA PRO A 193 8.22 19.80 1.78
C PRO A 193 7.71 18.36 1.93
N GLY A 194 8.58 17.36 1.75
CA GLY A 194 8.28 15.96 2.01
C GLY A 194 7.83 15.72 3.45
N ALA A 195 8.56 16.26 4.44
CA ALA A 195 8.19 16.15 5.85
C ALA A 195 6.80 16.73 6.15
N LEU A 196 6.48 17.91 5.59
CA LEU A 196 5.15 18.52 5.73
C LEU A 196 4.06 17.66 5.10
N ALA A 197 4.30 17.13 3.90
CA ALA A 197 3.37 16.22 3.23
C ALA A 197 3.11 14.96 4.07
N GLY A 198 4.15 14.38 4.70
CA GLY A 198 3.98 13.24 5.59
C GLY A 198 3.14 13.56 6.82
N VAL A 199 3.31 14.74 7.43
CA VAL A 199 2.46 15.17 8.55
C VAL A 199 1.00 15.27 8.10
N VAL A 200 0.74 15.86 6.94
CA VAL A 200 -0.62 15.94 6.37
C VAL A 200 -1.21 14.55 6.17
N VAL A 201 -0.47 13.63 5.54
CA VAL A 201 -0.93 12.24 5.35
C VAL A 201 -1.20 11.53 6.67
N LEU A 202 -0.34 11.71 7.68
CA LEU A 202 -0.56 11.13 9.00
C LEU A 202 -1.81 11.69 9.69
N THR A 203 -2.05 13.00 9.57
CA THR A 203 -3.29 13.59 10.12
C THR A 203 -4.54 13.05 9.43
N LEU A 204 -4.52 12.94 8.10
CA LEU A 204 -5.61 12.35 7.33
C LEU A 204 -5.84 10.89 7.72
N TYR A 205 -4.77 10.12 7.91
CA TYR A 205 -4.83 8.73 8.34
C TYR A 205 -5.49 8.58 9.72
N LEU A 206 -5.13 9.42 10.69
CA LEU A 206 -5.74 9.42 12.03
C LEU A 206 -7.21 9.83 11.98
N VAL A 207 -7.57 10.83 11.16
CA VAL A 207 -8.96 11.26 10.96
C VAL A 207 -9.78 10.13 10.33
N SER A 208 -9.25 9.50 9.28
CA SER A 208 -9.87 8.34 8.62
C SER A 208 -10.07 7.19 9.59
N MET A 209 -9.12 6.92 10.47
CA MET A 209 -9.25 5.90 11.51
C MET A 209 -10.41 6.20 12.47
N LYS A 210 -10.56 7.45 12.93
CA LYS A 210 -11.69 7.85 13.79
C LYS A 210 -13.03 7.73 13.07
N ILE A 211 -13.11 8.12 11.80
CA ILE A 211 -14.32 7.97 10.98
C ILE A 211 -14.69 6.48 10.85
N SER A 212 -13.72 5.63 10.53
CA SER A 212 -13.89 4.18 10.43
C SER A 212 -14.37 3.56 11.75
N GLN A 213 -13.84 4.00 12.89
CA GLN A 213 -14.29 3.58 14.21
C GLN A 213 -15.76 3.95 14.47
N GLY A 214 -16.15 5.18 14.11
CA GLY A 214 -17.53 5.63 14.21
C GLY A 214 -18.49 4.76 13.40
N ILE A 215 -18.17 4.53 12.13
CA ILE A 215 -18.97 3.70 11.21
C ILE A 215 -19.12 2.26 11.74
N TYR A 216 -18.03 1.66 12.23
CA TYR A 216 -18.05 0.28 12.71
C TYR A 216 -18.77 0.13 14.07
N SER A 217 -18.71 1.16 14.93
CA SER A 217 -19.44 1.15 16.20
C SER A 217 -20.96 1.30 16.03
N ALA A 218 -21.39 2.04 15.01
CA ALA A 218 -22.81 2.26 14.71
C ALA A 218 -23.47 1.11 13.91
N LYS A 219 -22.68 0.13 13.45
CA LYS A 219 -23.21 -1.09 12.83
C LYS A 219 -23.70 -2.02 13.94
N ASP A 220 -25.01 -2.06 14.15
CA ASP A 220 -25.62 -3.12 14.95
C ASP A 220 -25.46 -4.44 14.18
N LEU A 221 -24.66 -5.34 14.75
CA LEU A 221 -24.44 -6.73 14.31
C LEU A 221 -25.08 -7.63 15.37
#